data_AF-A0A974VT53-F1
#
_entry.id   AF-A0A974VT53-F1
#
_cell.length_a   1.000
_cell.length_b   1.000
_cell.length_c   1.000
_cell.angle_alpha   90.00
_cell.angle_beta   90.00
_cell.angle_gamma   90.00
#
_symmetry.space_group_name_H-M   'P 1'
#
loop_
_entity.id
_entity.type
_entity.pdbx_description
1 polymer ?
#
loop_
_entity_poly.entity_id
_entity_poly.type
_entity_poly.pdbx_seq_one_letter_code
_entity_poly.pdbx_strand_id
1 'polypeptide(L)'
;MTDDEKRKLWRQYHTESSRISEAWRERGYQYPPPRYPPFPDELRGLACGAKTRAGTPCKLTSIYLNGRCKFHGGLSTGPRTVEGKAKSAQNGHKPGEPLED
;
A
#
# COMPACT_ATOMS: atom_id res chain seq x y z
N MET A 1 16.15 9.13 -1.82
CA MET A 1 14.80 9.08 -1.24
C MET A 1 14.78 8.13 -0.06
N THR A 2 14.17 8.54 1.05
CA THR A 2 13.85 7.70 2.19
C THR A 2 12.78 6.66 1.83
N ASP A 3 12.61 5.62 2.65
CA ASP A 3 11.56 4.63 2.44
C ASP A 3 10.15 5.25 2.47
N ASP A 4 9.93 6.27 3.28
CA ASP A 4 8.64 6.96 3.35
C ASP A 4 8.36 7.79 2.09
N GLU A 5 9.38 8.47 1.56
CA GLU A 5 9.28 9.14 0.28
C GLU A 5 8.97 8.15 -0.85
N LYS A 6 9.65 6.99 -0.88
CA LYS A 6 9.36 5.93 -1.86
C LYS A 6 7.94 5.40 -1.72
N ARG A 7 7.43 5.24 -0.49
CA ARG A 7 6.04 4.82 -0.24
C ARG A 7 5.01 5.85 -0.70
N LYS A 8 5.30 7.14 -0.51
CA LYS A 8 4.48 8.23 -1.03
C LYS A 8 4.44 8.19 -2.57
N LEU A 9 5.59 8.04 -3.21
CA LEU A 9 5.71 7.93 -4.66
C LEU A 9 4.99 6.68 -5.21
N TRP A 10 5.13 5.52 -4.55
CA TRP A 10 4.40 4.30 -4.88
C TRP A 10 2.89 4.51 -4.91
N ARG A 11 2.33 5.12 -3.85
CA ARG A 11 0.90 5.43 -3.78
C ARG A 11 0.48 6.39 -4.91
N GLN A 12 1.25 7.45 -5.14
CA GLN A 12 0.96 8.42 -6.20
C GLN A 12 0.93 7.77 -7.60
N TYR A 13 1.96 6.97 -7.93
CA TYR A 13 2.04 6.26 -9.20
C TYR A 13 0.83 5.34 -9.43
N HIS A 14 0.46 4.55 -8.42
CA HIS A 14 -0.67 3.64 -8.55
C HIS A 14 -2.02 4.37 -8.55
N THR A 15 -2.19 5.43 -7.77
CA THR A 15 -3.40 6.27 -7.82
C THR A 15 -3.60 6.85 -9.22
N GLU A 16 -2.54 7.39 -9.82
CA GLU A 16 -2.60 7.94 -11.17
C GLU A 16 -2.87 6.85 -12.22
N SER A 17 -2.21 5.70 -12.11
CA SER A 17 -2.46 4.55 -12.99
C SER A 17 -3.90 4.06 -12.88
N SER A 18 -4.45 3.98 -11.67
CA SER A 18 -5.86 3.64 -11.44
C SER A 18 -6.81 4.68 -12.04
N ARG A 19 -6.50 5.97 -11.93
CA ARG A 19 -7.30 7.05 -12.54
C ARG A 19 -7.34 6.91 -14.06
N ILE A 20 -6.21 6.62 -14.70
CA ILE A 20 -6.14 6.39 -16.15
C ILE A 20 -6.93 5.15 -16.55
N SER A 21 -6.79 4.06 -15.79
CA SER A 21 -7.54 2.82 -16.05
C SER A 21 -9.04 2.99 -15.87
N GLU A 22 -9.47 3.78 -14.89
CA GLU A 22 -10.88 4.10 -14.64
C GLU A 22 -11.46 4.91 -15.80
N ALA A 23 -10.78 5.97 -16.24
CA ALA A 23 -11.19 6.73 -17.41
C ALA A 23 -11.26 5.85 -18.67
N TRP A 24 -10.36 4.90 -18.85
CA TRP A 24 -10.45 3.95 -19.97
C TRP A 24 -11.63 3.00 -19.85
N ARG A 25 -11.95 2.55 -18.64
CA ARG A 25 -13.13 1.74 -18.34
C ARG A 25 -14.43 2.49 -18.66
N GLU A 26 -14.55 3.74 -18.24
CA GLU A 26 -15.72 4.59 -18.51
C GLU A 26 -15.96 4.79 -20.02
N ARG A 27 -14.89 4.81 -20.80
CA ARG A 27 -14.94 4.86 -22.27
C ARG A 27 -15.26 3.50 -22.92
N GLY A 28 -15.52 2.45 -22.13
CA GLY A 28 -15.77 1.10 -22.64
C GLY A 28 -14.53 0.41 -23.20
N TYR A 29 -13.35 0.71 -22.66
CA TYR A 29 -12.06 0.17 -23.13
C TYR A 29 -11.77 0.41 -24.62
N GLN A 30 -12.28 1.51 -25.19
CA GLN A 30 -12.06 1.86 -26.59
C GLN A 30 -10.57 1.95 -26.97
N TYR A 31 -10.26 1.60 -28.22
CA TYR A 31 -8.94 1.77 -28.83
C TYR A 31 -8.75 3.22 -29.32
N PRO A 32 -7.53 3.79 -29.23
CA PRO A 32 -6.33 3.21 -28.64
C PRO A 32 -6.36 3.20 -27.10
N PRO A 33 -5.67 2.24 -26.47
CA PRO A 33 -5.52 2.25 -25.02
C PRO A 33 -4.79 3.53 -24.57
N PRO A 34 -5.05 4.00 -23.33
CA PRO A 34 -4.35 5.18 -22.81
C PRO A 34 -2.87 4.89 -22.61
N ARG A 35 -2.07 5.95 -22.61
CA ARG A 35 -0.66 5.88 -22.20
C ARG A 35 -0.58 6.01 -20.68
N TYR A 36 -0.01 5.00 -20.03
CA TYR A 36 0.32 5.04 -18.60
C TYR A 36 1.66 5.75 -18.36
N PRO A 37 1.85 6.39 -17.19
CA PRO A 37 3.16 6.88 -16.80
C PRO A 37 4.16 5.71 -16.72
N PRO A 38 5.45 5.93 -17.07
CA PRO A 38 6.46 4.90 -16.86
C PRO A 38 6.61 4.59 -15.37
N PHE A 39 6.95 3.34 -15.04
CA PHE A 39 7.24 2.96 -13.66
C PHE A 39 8.50 3.69 -13.17
N PRO A 40 8.46 4.41 -12.04
CA PRO A 40 9.61 5.15 -11.53
C PRO A 40 10.78 4.23 -11.15
N ASP A 41 12.00 4.60 -11.54
CA ASP A 41 13.20 3.80 -11.26
C ASP A 41 13.51 3.70 -9.76
N GLU A 42 13.17 4.73 -8.99
CA GLU A 42 13.40 4.81 -7.54
C GLU A 42 12.60 3.76 -6.75
N LEU A 43 11.53 3.23 -7.37
CA LEU A 43 10.66 2.21 -6.80
C LEU A 43 11.10 0.78 -7.14
N ARG A 44 12.09 0.60 -8.04
CA ARG A 44 12.60 -0.74 -8.37
C ARG A 44 13.21 -1.37 -7.12
N GLY A 45 12.77 -2.59 -6.81
CA GLY A 45 13.24 -3.33 -5.65
C GLY A 45 12.76 -2.78 -4.30
N LEU A 46 11.75 -1.90 -4.27
CA LEU A 46 11.18 -1.43 -3.00
C LEU A 46 10.74 -2.61 -2.11
N ALA A 47 11.32 -2.69 -0.92
CA ALA A 47 11.03 -3.75 0.03
C ALA A 47 9.77 -3.45 0.87
N CYS A 48 9.15 -4.52 1.37
CA CYS A 48 8.00 -4.44 2.25
C CYS A 48 8.26 -3.55 3.46
N GLY A 49 9.45 -3.61 4.08
CA GLY A 49 9.91 -2.73 5.16
C GLY A 49 9.09 -2.76 6.46
N ALA A 50 8.07 -3.61 6.58
CA ALA A 50 7.33 -3.79 7.83
C ALA A 50 8.21 -4.49 8.87
N LYS A 51 8.05 -4.15 10.15
CA LYS A 51 8.78 -4.80 11.24
C LYS A 51 8.36 -6.27 11.34
N THR A 52 9.34 -7.16 11.25
CA THR A 52 9.12 -8.61 11.44
C THR A 52 9.03 -8.96 12.93
N ARG A 53 8.64 -10.20 13.24
CA ARG A 53 8.66 -10.73 14.62
C ARG A 53 10.05 -10.67 15.27
N ALA A 54 11.11 -10.77 14.47
CA ALA A 54 12.49 -10.64 14.93
C ALA A 54 12.94 -9.18 15.14
N GLY A 55 12.04 -8.21 14.97
CA GLY A 55 12.32 -6.78 15.16
C GLY A 55 13.02 -6.09 13.99
N THR A 56 13.41 -6.83 12.95
CA THR A 56 14.09 -6.29 11.75
C THR A 56 13.11 -5.97 10.62
N PRO A 57 13.46 -5.06 9.67
CA PRO A 57 12.60 -4.77 8.52
C PRO A 57 12.44 -5.94 7.55
N CYS A 58 11.23 -6.14 7.04
CA CYS A 58 10.92 -7.16 6.04
C CYS A 58 11.57 -6.84 4.68
N LYS A 59 12.35 -7.79 4.17
CA LYS A 59 13.13 -7.64 2.92
C LYS A 59 12.41 -8.11 1.65
N LEU A 60 11.18 -8.65 1.75
CA LEU A 60 10.43 -9.11 0.57
C LEU A 60 10.08 -7.95 -0.35
N THR A 61 10.38 -8.11 -1.64
CA THR A 61 10.08 -7.13 -2.70
C THR A 61 8.78 -7.43 -3.46
N SER A 62 8.16 -8.58 -3.19
CA SER A 62 6.81 -8.90 -3.66
C SER A 62 5.75 -8.13 -2.85
N ILE A 63 5.63 -6.84 -3.17
CA ILE A 63 4.72 -5.89 -2.53
C ILE A 63 3.49 -5.61 -3.40
N TYR A 64 2.38 -5.32 -2.73
CA TYR A 64 1.08 -5.03 -3.37
C TYR A 64 0.80 -3.53 -3.36
N LEU A 65 -0.39 -3.14 -3.83
CA LEU A 65 -0.80 -1.73 -4.00
C LEU A 65 -0.58 -0.87 -2.74
N ASN A 66 -0.77 -1.43 -1.54
CA ASN A 66 -0.53 -0.70 -0.28
C ASN A 66 0.95 -0.58 0.13
N GLY A 67 1.87 -1.11 -0.67
CA GLY A 67 3.33 -1.10 -0.46
C GLY A 67 3.84 -2.17 0.51
N ARG A 68 3.03 -3.18 0.86
CA ARG A 68 3.39 -4.28 1.77
C ARG A 68 3.25 -5.64 1.10
N CYS A 69 3.97 -6.64 1.60
CA CYS A 69 3.91 -8.02 1.08
C CYS A 69 2.71 -8.79 1.64
N LYS A 70 2.43 -9.98 1.10
CA LYS A 70 1.27 -10.81 1.51
C LYS A 70 1.22 -11.11 3.01
N PHE A 71 2.38 -11.24 3.66
CA PHE A 71 2.48 -11.54 5.09
C PHE A 71 2.28 -10.32 6.00
N HIS A 72 2.40 -9.11 5.45
CA HIS A 72 2.26 -7.85 6.18
C HIS A 72 1.08 -7.04 5.65
N GLY A 73 -0.01 -7.72 5.26
CA GLY A 73 -1.26 -7.10 4.86
C GLY A 73 -1.34 -6.64 3.41
N GLY A 74 -0.40 -7.01 2.54
CA GLY A 74 -0.39 -6.63 1.12
C GLY A 74 -1.67 -6.99 0.36
N LEU A 75 -2.24 -8.15 0.66
CA LEU A 75 -3.50 -8.64 0.09
C LEU A 75 -4.73 -8.25 0.92
N SER A 76 -4.53 -7.62 2.08
CA SER A 76 -5.64 -7.25 2.96
C SER A 76 -6.39 -6.06 2.39
N THR A 77 -7.72 -6.15 2.37
CA THR A 77 -8.60 -5.02 2.06
C THR A 77 -8.90 -4.15 3.27
N GLY A 78 -8.33 -4.49 4.44
CA GLY A 78 -8.66 -3.86 5.71
C GLY A 78 -10.08 -4.17 6.20
N PRO A 79 -10.43 -3.73 7.42
CA PRO A 79 -11.78 -3.82 7.94
C PRO A 79 -12.75 -2.92 7.17
N ARG A 80 -13.92 -3.45 6.83
CA ARG A 80 -14.95 -2.73 6.06
C ARG A 80 -16.00 -2.03 6.94
N THR A 81 -16.19 -2.48 8.18
CA THR A 81 -17.15 -1.87 9.12
C THR A 81 -16.49 -0.86 10.04
N VAL A 82 -17.30 0.00 10.66
CA VAL A 82 -16.83 0.98 11.65
C VAL A 82 -16.23 0.28 12.87
N GLU A 83 -16.89 -0.76 13.38
CA GLU A 83 -16.39 -1.52 14.54
C GLU A 83 -15.07 -2.23 14.22
N GLY A 84 -14.95 -2.78 13.01
CA GLY A 84 -13.72 -3.43 12.56
C GLY A 84 -12.55 -2.45 12.45
N LYS A 85 -12.80 -1.22 11.98
CA LYS A 85 -11.80 -0.16 11.93
C LYS A 85 -11.36 0.26 13.34
N ALA A 86 -12.32 0.44 14.26
CA ALA A 86 -12.03 0.78 15.66
C ALA A 86 -11.16 -0.29 16.33
N LYS A 87 -11.52 -1.58 16.19
CA LYS A 87 -10.69 -2.69 16.71
C LYS A 87 -9.30 -2.72 16.09
N SER A 88 -9.19 -2.49 14.78
CA SER A 88 -7.88 -2.51 14.11
C SER A 88 -6.98 -1.35 14.55
N ALA A 89 -7.54 -0.18 14.88
CA ALA A 89 -6.77 0.95 15.36
C ALA A 89 -6.09 0.66 16.72
N GLN A 90 -6.76 -0.13 17.57
CA GLN A 90 -6.24 -0.51 18.89
C GLN A 90 -5.02 -1.44 18.83
N ASN A 91 -4.78 -2.14 17.71
CA ASN A 91 -3.67 -3.08 17.57
C ASN A 91 -2.28 -2.41 17.55
N GLY A 92 -2.21 -1.08 17.41
CA GLY A 92 -0.96 -0.33 17.38
C GLY A 92 -0.36 -0.03 18.76
N HIS A 93 -1.13 -0.21 19.83
CA HIS A 93 -0.67 0.11 21.18
C HIS A 93 0.29 -0.95 21.72
N LYS A 94 1.27 -0.50 22.51
CA LYS A 94 2.16 -1.41 23.22
C LYS A 94 1.32 -2.20 24.25
N PRO A 95 1.54 -3.51 24.41
CA PRO A 95 0.91 -4.25 25.49
C PRO A 95 1.23 -3.61 26.84
N GLY A 96 0.20 -3.23 27.61
CA GLY A 96 0.34 -2.64 28.95
C GLY A 96 0.32 -1.11 29.03
N GLU A 97 0.24 -0.41 27.90
CA GLU A 97 -0.01 1.04 27.88
C GLU A 97 -1.54 1.28 27.85
N PRO A 98 -2.12 2.04 28.80
CA PRO A 98 -3.55 2.30 28.80
C PRO A 98 -3.96 3.01 27.50
N LEU A 99 -5.09 2.61 26.92
CA LEU A 99 -5.80 3.45 25.97
C LEU A 99 -6.34 4.65 26.77
N GLU A 100 -5.79 5.84 26.58
CA GLU A 100 -6.35 7.07 27.14
C GLU A 100 -7.65 7.43 26.39
N ASP A 101 -8.68 7.80 27.14
CA ASP A 101 -10.02 8.17 26.64
C ASP A 101 -10.05 9.51 25.87
#